data_AF-A0A1G4R1H8-F1
#
_entry.id   AF-A0A1G4R1H8-F1
#
_cell.length_a   1.000
_cell.length_b   1.000
_cell.length_c   1.000
_cell.angle_alpha   90.00
_cell.angle_beta   90.00
_cell.angle_gamma   90.00
#
_symmetry.space_group_name_H-M   'P 1'
#
loop_
_entity.id
_entity.type
_entity.pdbx_description
1 polymer ?
#
loop_
_entity_poly.entity_id
_entity_poly.type
_entity_poly.pdbx_seq_one_letter_code
_entity_poly.pdbx_strand_id
1 'polypeptide(L)'
;MRKCEFGVLLICGAVLLSGCSLLDQDKGVLELPPNPQSFEQIYEEDTGDTTISVSGRTYSYFGTVKDSFSNDSIRECLGYVDDDKNMRVYTLYDDPYDNYIMVRYINGIMEQPQFLRAVDTRMKDVFTPSYIESLGYECWGSSGLHYEMPAAYVRFVCNCENVKFIDYEVSINGEFAFTGETGYPSHKPVDKGEIFDLEINEWEAGDKAEKDEPFDVVITFVIIDPDDNTHEVEGSYEREMMFGATLVGLEIREENGKYYLYEDV
;
A
#
# COMPACT_ATOMS: atom_id res chain seq x y z
N MET A 1 -11.09 61.71 56.80
CA MET A 1 -10.04 61.19 55.88
C MET A 1 -10.32 59.72 55.60
N ARG A 2 -10.41 59.38 54.30
CA ARG A 2 -10.41 58.06 53.65
C ARG A 2 -11.46 57.00 54.06
N LYS A 3 -12.43 56.86 53.15
CA LYS A 3 -13.24 55.66 52.89
C LYS A 3 -12.35 54.50 52.42
N CYS A 4 -12.74 53.25 52.70
CA CYS A 4 -12.51 52.09 51.82
C CYS A 4 -13.49 50.97 52.22
N GLU A 5 -14.62 50.90 51.50
CA GLU A 5 -15.36 49.66 51.24
C GLU A 5 -14.59 48.85 50.18
N PHE A 6 -14.63 47.52 50.25
CA PHE A 6 -14.54 46.54 49.13
C PHE A 6 -14.54 45.16 49.84
N GLY A 7 -15.51 44.27 49.68
CA GLY A 7 -16.13 43.81 48.44
C GLY A 7 -15.55 42.43 48.13
N VAL A 8 -16.00 41.37 48.84
CA VAL A 8 -15.60 39.98 48.54
C VAL A 8 -16.39 39.55 47.32
N LEU A 9 -15.71 39.55 46.18
CA LEU A 9 -16.24 39.20 44.87
C LEU A 9 -16.15 37.68 44.68
N LEU A 10 -17.34 37.08 44.56
CA LEU A 10 -17.62 35.73 44.13
C LEU A 10 -17.25 35.62 42.64
N ILE A 11 -16.22 34.84 42.29
CA ILE A 11 -15.94 34.49 40.89
C ILE A 11 -15.92 32.98 40.77
N CYS A 12 -17.06 32.46 40.33
CA CYS A 12 -17.16 31.16 39.66
C CYS A 12 -16.33 31.25 38.37
N GLY A 13 -15.14 30.65 38.37
CA GLY A 13 -14.36 30.44 37.16
C GLY A 13 -15.01 29.35 36.32
N ALA A 14 -15.74 29.75 35.29
CA ALA A 14 -16.26 28.88 34.25
C ALA A 14 -15.11 28.15 33.54
N VAL A 15 -15.19 26.83 33.50
CA VAL A 15 -14.38 25.99 32.61
C VAL A 15 -14.94 26.18 31.20
N LEU A 16 -14.36 27.12 30.46
CA LEU A 16 -14.55 27.22 29.02
C LEU A 16 -13.49 26.33 28.34
N LEU A 17 -13.90 25.09 28.09
CA LEU A 17 -13.32 24.25 27.05
C LEU A 17 -13.63 24.94 25.71
N SER A 18 -12.65 25.67 25.18
CA SER A 18 -12.73 26.31 23.87
C SER A 18 -11.35 26.33 23.27
N GLY A 19 -11.02 25.25 22.58
CA GLY A 19 -9.77 25.09 21.85
C GLY A 19 -9.87 23.91 20.92
N CYS A 20 -10.78 24.02 19.94
CA CYS A 20 -10.84 23.15 18.78
C CYS A 20 -9.46 23.17 18.12
N SER A 21 -8.64 22.16 18.42
CA SER A 21 -7.46 21.84 17.65
C SER A 21 -7.91 20.82 16.61
N LEU A 22 -8.70 21.27 15.63
CA LEU A 22 -8.68 20.64 14.32
C LEU A 22 -7.31 21.00 13.75
N LEU A 23 -6.34 20.14 14.04
CA LEU A 23 -5.09 20.12 13.33
C LEU A 23 -5.43 19.89 11.86
N ASP A 24 -4.99 20.85 11.06
CA ASP A 24 -5.14 21.05 9.63
C ASP A 24 -4.41 19.91 8.87
N GLN A 25 -4.93 18.68 8.98
CA GLN A 25 -4.30 17.47 8.44
C GLN A 25 -4.41 17.36 6.89
N ASP A 26 -5.10 18.29 6.26
CA ASP A 26 -5.61 18.16 4.87
C ASP A 26 -4.89 19.07 3.84
N LYS A 27 -3.96 19.93 4.26
CA LYS A 27 -3.30 20.89 3.34
C LYS A 27 -2.04 20.36 2.67
N GLY A 28 -1.27 19.50 3.33
CA GLY A 28 0.04 19.09 2.84
C GLY A 28 -0.01 18.24 1.57
N VAL A 29 -1.00 17.35 1.46
CA VAL A 29 -1.10 16.36 0.37
C VAL A 29 -1.35 17.02 -0.99
N LEU A 30 -2.05 18.16 -1.01
CA LEU A 30 -2.32 18.89 -2.24
C LEU A 30 -1.13 19.75 -2.66
N GLU A 31 -0.26 20.19 -1.74
CA GLU A 31 0.82 21.14 -2.00
C GLU A 31 1.87 20.60 -2.97
N LEU A 32 2.49 21.51 -3.72
CA LEU A 32 3.62 21.17 -4.57
C LEU A 32 4.81 20.72 -3.70
N PRO A 33 5.60 19.73 -4.12
CA PRO A 33 6.81 19.35 -3.41
C PRO A 33 7.83 20.52 -3.43
N PRO A 34 8.83 20.54 -2.52
CA PRO A 34 9.78 21.65 -2.41
C PRO A 34 10.54 21.97 -3.70
N ASN A 35 10.75 20.98 -4.57
CA ASN A 35 11.38 21.12 -5.89
C ASN A 35 10.44 20.53 -6.95
N PRO A 36 9.38 21.24 -7.36
CA PRO A 36 8.35 20.66 -8.21
C PRO A 36 8.81 20.59 -9.66
N GLN A 37 8.56 19.44 -10.28
CA GLN A 37 8.81 19.21 -11.70
C GLN A 37 7.61 19.68 -12.54
N SER A 38 7.88 20.28 -13.70
CA SER A 38 6.90 20.51 -14.76
C SER A 38 6.91 19.30 -15.70
N PHE A 39 5.74 18.77 -16.02
CA PHE A 39 5.55 17.69 -16.99
C PHE A 39 4.90 18.27 -18.24
N GLU A 40 5.37 17.84 -19.41
CA GLU A 40 4.78 18.26 -20.67
C GLU A 40 3.63 17.32 -21.06
N GLN A 41 2.53 17.91 -21.49
CA GLN A 41 1.42 17.21 -22.10
C GLN A 41 1.63 17.16 -23.61
N ILE A 42 1.65 15.95 -24.17
CA ILE A 42 1.90 15.73 -25.60
C ILE A 42 0.62 15.19 -26.24
N TYR A 43 0.09 15.92 -27.21
CA TYR A 43 -1.00 15.45 -28.06
C TYR A 43 -0.42 14.64 -29.24
N GLU A 44 -0.80 13.37 -29.32
CA GLU A 44 -0.47 12.50 -30.45
C GLU A 44 -1.59 12.55 -31.49
N GLU A 45 -1.34 13.23 -32.61
CA GLU A 45 -2.35 13.41 -33.67
C GLU A 45 -2.84 12.08 -34.28
N ASP A 46 -1.96 11.08 -34.37
CA ASP A 46 -2.26 9.78 -35.00
C ASP A 46 -3.24 8.94 -34.17
N THR A 47 -3.15 9.03 -32.84
CA THR A 47 -3.99 8.27 -31.90
C THR A 47 -5.14 9.13 -31.36
N GLY A 48 -5.04 10.45 -31.47
CA GLY A 48 -5.92 11.39 -30.79
C GLY A 48 -5.71 11.40 -29.26
N ASP A 49 -4.66 10.76 -28.78
CA ASP A 49 -4.38 10.62 -27.35
C ASP A 49 -3.58 11.80 -26.84
N THR A 50 -3.84 12.15 -25.58
CA THR A 50 -3.03 13.11 -24.86
C THR A 50 -2.26 12.39 -23.76
N THR A 51 -0.94 12.54 -23.76
CA THR A 51 -0.03 11.79 -22.88
C THR A 51 0.82 12.69 -22.00
N ILE A 52 1.26 12.15 -20.86
CA ILE A 52 2.19 12.81 -19.94
C ILE A 52 3.29 11.81 -19.58
N SER A 53 4.55 12.25 -19.61
CA SER A 53 5.69 11.42 -19.19
C SER A 53 6.14 11.78 -17.78
N VAL A 54 6.00 10.84 -16.85
CA VAL A 54 6.31 11.00 -15.42
C VAL A 54 7.30 9.92 -15.02
N SER A 55 8.44 10.32 -14.44
CA SER A 55 9.49 9.38 -13.97
C SER A 55 9.93 8.34 -15.01
N GLY A 56 9.91 8.70 -16.30
CA GLY A 56 10.29 7.81 -17.41
C GLY A 56 9.18 6.87 -17.90
N ARG A 57 7.96 6.97 -17.35
CA ARG A 57 6.78 6.20 -17.78
C ARG A 57 5.74 7.13 -18.41
N THR A 58 5.14 6.70 -19.51
CA THR A 58 4.15 7.49 -20.26
C THR A 58 2.75 7.09 -19.83
N TYR A 59 1.90 8.07 -19.55
CA TYR A 59 0.52 7.91 -19.12
C TYR A 59 -0.42 8.54 -20.13
N SER A 60 -1.58 7.93 -20.35
CA SER A 60 -2.61 8.38 -21.31
C SER A 60 -3.97 8.38 -20.64
N TYR A 61 -4.87 9.25 -21.10
CA TYR A 61 -6.20 9.38 -20.50
C TYR A 61 -6.97 8.04 -20.47
N PHE A 62 -7.55 7.74 -19.31
CA PHE A 62 -8.24 6.46 -19.06
C PHE A 62 -9.66 6.67 -18.54
N GLY A 63 -9.82 7.53 -17.54
CA GLY A 63 -11.01 7.52 -16.71
C GLY A 63 -11.31 8.82 -15.98
N THR A 64 -12.48 8.83 -15.37
CA THR A 64 -13.01 9.89 -14.51
C THR A 64 -13.37 9.33 -13.14
N VAL A 65 -13.87 10.18 -12.25
CA VAL A 65 -14.41 9.75 -10.96
C VAL A 65 -15.74 9.02 -11.17
N LYS A 66 -15.90 7.82 -10.60
CA LYS A 66 -17.09 6.96 -10.73
C LYS A 66 -18.30 7.43 -9.91
N ASP A 67 -18.06 7.94 -8.70
CA ASP A 67 -19.11 8.40 -7.78
C ASP A 67 -18.61 9.58 -6.94
N SER A 68 -17.61 9.30 -6.10
CA SER A 68 -16.92 10.27 -5.25
C SER A 68 -15.44 9.94 -5.15
N PHE A 69 -14.64 10.94 -4.79
CA PHE A 69 -13.19 10.83 -4.63
C PHE A 69 -12.77 11.58 -3.36
N SER A 70 -11.99 10.92 -2.49
CA SER A 70 -11.41 11.54 -1.28
C SER A 70 -10.00 12.06 -1.58
N ASN A 71 -9.61 13.16 -0.93
CA ASN A 71 -8.21 13.58 -0.94
C ASN A 71 -7.31 12.55 -0.24
N ASP A 72 -7.84 11.69 0.64
CA ASP A 72 -7.08 10.65 1.33
C ASP A 72 -6.54 9.58 0.38
N SER A 73 -7.13 9.42 -0.81
CA SER A 73 -6.63 8.51 -1.86
C SER A 73 -5.39 9.06 -2.59
N ILE A 74 -5.00 10.32 -2.33
CA ILE A 74 -3.83 10.95 -2.93
C ILE A 74 -2.59 10.63 -2.08
N ARG A 75 -1.58 10.02 -2.69
CA ARG A 75 -0.32 9.66 -2.00
C ARG A 75 0.66 10.82 -1.94
N GLU A 76 1.07 11.33 -3.09
CA GLU A 76 2.02 12.44 -3.17
C GLU A 76 1.80 13.28 -4.43
N CYS A 77 2.14 14.58 -4.34
CA CYS A 77 2.20 15.47 -5.49
C CYS A 77 3.57 15.35 -6.17
N LEU A 78 3.58 14.95 -7.44
CA LEU A 78 4.81 14.81 -8.22
C LEU A 78 5.24 16.13 -8.86
N GLY A 79 4.29 17.03 -9.11
CA GLY A 79 4.55 18.27 -9.83
C GLY A 79 3.32 18.85 -10.52
N TYR A 80 3.53 19.51 -11.65
CA TYR A 80 2.50 20.22 -12.41
C TYR A 80 2.66 20.03 -13.92
N VAL A 81 1.63 20.38 -14.69
CA VAL A 81 1.58 20.17 -16.15
C VAL A 81 1.72 21.50 -16.90
N ASP A 82 2.46 21.51 -18.02
CA ASP A 82 2.56 22.60 -18.99
C ASP A 82 2.82 24.00 -18.37
N ASP A 83 3.69 24.04 -17.37
CA ASP A 83 4.00 25.24 -16.59
C ASP A 83 2.83 25.87 -15.80
N ASP A 84 1.66 25.23 -15.81
CA ASP A 84 0.52 25.60 -14.99
C ASP A 84 0.56 24.89 -13.63
N LYS A 85 1.07 25.60 -12.62
CA LYS A 85 1.13 25.14 -11.22
C LYS A 85 -0.23 24.82 -10.58
N ASN A 86 -1.33 25.17 -11.24
CA ASN A 86 -2.66 24.80 -10.80
C ASN A 86 -3.08 23.43 -11.31
N MET A 87 -2.50 22.93 -12.41
CA MET A 87 -2.73 21.60 -12.94
C MET A 87 -1.69 20.64 -12.36
N ARG A 88 -2.05 19.96 -11.28
CA ARG A 88 -1.12 19.13 -10.48
C ARG A 88 -1.24 17.67 -10.84
N VAL A 89 -0.11 16.97 -10.75
CA VAL A 89 0.01 15.53 -10.99
C VAL A 89 0.27 14.82 -9.67
N TYR A 90 -0.47 13.74 -9.42
CA TYR A 90 -0.41 12.99 -8.18
C TYR A 90 -0.35 11.48 -8.43
N THR A 91 0.31 10.77 -7.51
CA THR A 91 0.14 9.32 -7.34
C THR A 91 -1.00 9.02 -6.36
N LEU A 92 -1.44 7.78 -6.33
CA LEU A 92 -2.57 7.31 -5.53
C LEU A 92 -2.09 6.29 -4.49
N TYR A 93 -2.73 6.25 -3.32
CA TYR A 93 -2.43 5.22 -2.30
C TYR A 93 -2.90 3.84 -2.77
N ASP A 94 -4.10 3.78 -3.35
CA ASP A 94 -4.73 2.55 -3.80
C ASP A 94 -4.15 2.03 -5.13
N ASP A 95 -3.02 2.57 -5.59
CA ASP A 95 -2.32 2.10 -6.79
C ASP A 95 -0.85 1.83 -6.49
N PRO A 96 -0.52 0.66 -5.89
CA PRO A 96 0.83 0.36 -5.42
C PRO A 96 1.86 0.20 -6.56
N TYR A 97 1.40 0.10 -7.81
CA TYR A 97 2.28 -0.06 -9.00
C TYR A 97 2.38 1.20 -9.85
N ASP A 98 1.82 2.32 -9.38
CA ASP A 98 1.78 3.60 -10.10
C ASP A 98 1.30 3.43 -11.57
N ASN A 99 0.31 2.54 -11.78
CA ASN A 99 -0.32 2.32 -13.06
C ASN A 99 -1.22 3.49 -13.47
N TYR A 100 -1.60 4.34 -12.53
CA TYR A 100 -2.43 5.51 -12.69
C TYR A 100 -1.75 6.73 -12.08
N ILE A 101 -1.93 7.86 -12.73
CA ILE A 101 -1.70 9.17 -12.14
C ILE A 101 -3.00 9.96 -12.19
N MET A 102 -3.17 10.84 -11.23
CA MET A 102 -4.28 11.79 -11.21
C MET A 102 -3.78 13.16 -11.64
N VAL A 103 -4.45 13.76 -12.62
CA VAL A 103 -4.30 15.16 -12.99
C VAL A 103 -5.48 15.94 -12.43
N ARG A 104 -5.20 17.00 -11.66
CA ARG A 104 -6.24 17.79 -11.00
C ARG A 104 -5.91 19.27 -11.06
N TYR A 105 -6.91 20.07 -11.43
CA TYR A 105 -6.83 21.52 -11.37
C TYR A 105 -7.30 22.03 -10.00
N ILE A 106 -6.43 22.72 -9.26
CA ILE A 106 -6.65 23.04 -7.84
C ILE A 106 -7.59 24.21 -7.61
N ASN A 107 -7.72 25.11 -8.58
CA ASN A 107 -8.59 26.29 -8.48
C ASN A 107 -9.96 26.10 -9.18
N GLY A 108 -10.21 24.91 -9.71
CA GLY A 108 -11.41 24.61 -10.49
C GLY A 108 -12.52 24.08 -9.61
N ILE A 109 -13.62 24.81 -9.52
CA ILE A 109 -14.81 24.38 -8.75
C ILE A 109 -15.58 23.27 -9.51
N MET A 110 -15.42 23.19 -10.83
CA MET A 110 -16.16 22.27 -11.70
C MET A 110 -15.25 21.26 -12.44
N GLU A 111 -13.94 21.31 -12.20
CA GLU A 111 -12.99 20.42 -12.87
C GLU A 111 -12.81 19.16 -12.02
N GLN A 112 -13.34 18.04 -12.52
CA GLN A 112 -13.14 16.75 -11.89
C GLN A 112 -11.72 16.24 -12.16
N PRO A 113 -11.13 15.50 -11.21
CA PRO A 113 -9.89 14.80 -11.46
C PRO A 113 -9.97 13.90 -12.69
N GLN A 114 -8.88 13.90 -13.45
CA GLN A 114 -8.68 13.01 -14.58
C GLN A 114 -7.69 11.93 -14.20
N PHE A 115 -8.01 10.68 -14.52
CA PHE A 115 -7.10 9.56 -14.31
C PHE A 115 -6.47 9.18 -15.64
N LEU A 116 -5.14 9.21 -15.65
CA LEU A 116 -4.35 8.71 -16.78
C LEU A 116 -3.73 7.38 -16.35
N ARG A 117 -3.77 6.40 -17.25
CA ARG A 117 -3.22 5.07 -17.05
C ARG A 117 -1.93 4.91 -17.86
N ALA A 118 -0.95 4.20 -17.31
CA ALA A 118 0.33 3.96 -17.94
C ALA A 118 0.16 3.20 -19.27
N VAL A 119 0.75 3.72 -20.34
CA VAL A 119 0.59 3.23 -21.73
C VAL A 119 1.14 1.82 -21.90
N ASP A 120 2.15 1.43 -21.12
CA ASP A 120 2.71 0.07 -21.10
C ASP A 120 1.75 -1.00 -20.54
N THR A 121 0.61 -0.58 -19.97
CA THR A 121 -0.48 -1.45 -19.51
C THR A 121 -1.62 -1.59 -20.52
N ARG A 122 -1.53 -0.99 -21.72
CA ARG A 122 -2.52 -1.18 -22.80
C ARG A 122 -2.69 -2.67 -23.09
N MET A 123 -3.93 -3.06 -23.40
CA MET A 123 -4.35 -4.45 -23.67
C MET A 123 -4.12 -5.44 -22.51
N LYS A 124 -3.88 -4.96 -21.28
CA LYS A 124 -3.72 -5.81 -20.08
C LYS A 124 -4.84 -5.54 -19.10
N ASP A 125 -5.26 -6.56 -18.38
CA ASP A 125 -6.09 -6.39 -17.19
C ASP A 125 -5.17 -6.05 -16.02
N VAL A 126 -5.43 -4.91 -15.38
CA VAL A 126 -4.70 -4.46 -14.19
C VAL A 126 -5.73 -4.01 -13.16
N PHE A 127 -5.35 -4.05 -11.89
CA PHE A 127 -6.13 -3.49 -10.81
C PHE A 127 -6.56 -2.05 -11.14
N THR A 128 -7.83 -1.72 -10.91
CA THR A 128 -8.34 -0.36 -11.10
C THR A 128 -8.92 0.11 -9.78
N PRO A 129 -8.37 1.17 -9.15
CA PRO A 129 -8.94 1.74 -7.94
C PRO A 129 -10.44 1.98 -8.08
N SER A 130 -11.20 1.65 -7.04
CA SER A 130 -12.67 1.52 -7.10
C SER A 130 -13.40 2.83 -7.47
N TYR A 131 -12.78 3.98 -7.21
CA TYR A 131 -13.27 5.32 -7.55
C TYR A 131 -12.98 5.76 -8.99
N ILE A 132 -12.23 4.97 -9.76
CA ILE A 132 -11.93 5.27 -11.17
C ILE A 132 -12.97 4.57 -12.06
N GLU A 133 -13.72 5.37 -12.81
CA GLU A 133 -14.57 4.89 -13.88
C GLU A 133 -13.81 4.93 -15.21
N SER A 134 -13.72 3.76 -15.86
CA SER A 134 -13.18 3.65 -17.21
C SER A 134 -14.13 4.32 -18.21
N LEU A 135 -13.57 5.06 -19.17
CA LEU A 135 -14.33 5.59 -20.31
C LEU A 135 -14.73 4.52 -21.33
N GLY A 136 -14.34 3.26 -21.11
CA GLY A 136 -14.76 2.13 -21.93
C GLY A 136 -13.97 1.98 -23.24
N TYR A 137 -12.80 2.60 -23.37
CA TYR A 137 -11.95 2.41 -24.55
C TYR A 137 -11.38 0.98 -24.59
N GLU A 138 -11.63 0.27 -25.69
CA GLU A 138 -11.21 -1.13 -25.89
C GLU A 138 -9.69 -1.34 -25.81
N CYS A 139 -8.89 -0.29 -26.02
CA CYS A 139 -7.43 -0.35 -25.98
C CYS A 139 -6.85 -0.63 -24.58
N TRP A 140 -7.68 -0.55 -23.53
CA TRP A 140 -7.27 -0.77 -22.15
C TRP A 140 -7.49 -2.20 -21.64
N GLY A 141 -7.92 -3.13 -22.50
CA GLY A 141 -8.21 -4.52 -22.10
C GLY A 141 -9.65 -4.70 -21.64
N SER A 142 -9.89 -5.66 -20.73
CA SER A 142 -11.23 -5.89 -20.16
C SER A 142 -11.53 -4.99 -18.96
N SER A 143 -10.64 -4.05 -18.65
CA SER A 143 -10.59 -3.19 -17.46
C SER A 143 -11.73 -2.15 -17.37
N GLY A 144 -12.97 -2.62 -17.38
CA GLY A 144 -14.02 -2.09 -16.53
C GLY A 144 -13.94 -2.82 -15.19
N LEU A 145 -13.37 -2.15 -14.18
CA LEU A 145 -13.40 -2.55 -12.76
C LEU A 145 -12.90 -3.99 -12.49
N HIS A 146 -11.57 -4.15 -12.43
CA HIS A 146 -10.92 -5.40 -12.01
C HIS A 146 -10.51 -5.32 -10.54
N TYR A 147 -10.95 -6.28 -9.72
CA TYR A 147 -10.99 -6.18 -8.24
C TYR A 147 -10.18 -7.23 -7.48
N GLU A 148 -9.26 -7.98 -8.09
CA GLU A 148 -8.36 -8.83 -7.30
C GLU A 148 -7.07 -8.07 -7.01
N MET A 149 -6.92 -7.65 -5.75
CA MET A 149 -5.68 -7.06 -5.24
C MET A 149 -4.57 -8.11 -5.34
N PRO A 150 -3.38 -7.76 -5.83
CA PRO A 150 -2.27 -8.71 -5.83
C PRO A 150 -1.96 -9.19 -4.42
N ALA A 151 -1.61 -10.46 -4.26
CA ALA A 151 -1.27 -10.99 -2.95
C ALA A 151 -0.08 -10.22 -2.33
N ALA A 152 -0.07 -10.12 -1.00
CA ALA A 152 1.12 -9.76 -0.26
C ALA A 152 2.07 -10.97 -0.18
N TYR A 153 3.38 -10.72 -0.23
CA TYR A 153 4.39 -11.78 -0.18
C TYR A 153 5.40 -11.55 0.94
N VAL A 154 5.77 -12.62 1.64
CA VAL A 154 6.91 -12.65 2.56
C VAL A 154 7.92 -13.67 2.03
N ARG A 155 9.07 -13.16 1.60
CA ARG A 155 10.19 -13.96 1.11
C ARG A 155 11.17 -14.26 2.23
N PHE A 156 11.48 -15.53 2.43
CA PHE A 156 12.43 -15.97 3.46
C PHE A 156 13.44 -16.98 2.95
N VAL A 157 14.59 -17.04 3.61
CA VAL A 157 15.67 -17.98 3.31
C VAL A 157 15.71 -19.07 4.38
N CYS A 158 15.71 -20.33 3.97
CA CYS A 158 16.02 -21.44 4.87
C CYS A 158 17.51 -21.73 4.84
N ASN A 159 18.25 -21.31 5.86
CA ASN A 159 19.70 -21.54 5.98
C ASN A 159 20.02 -22.66 6.98
N CYS A 160 19.12 -23.63 7.07
CA CYS A 160 19.24 -24.82 7.92
C CYS A 160 19.71 -26.02 7.10
N GLU A 161 20.26 -27.03 7.77
CA GLU A 161 20.52 -28.33 7.17
C GLU A 161 19.41 -29.31 7.57
N ASN A 162 19.20 -30.35 6.78
CA ASN A 162 18.25 -31.43 7.09
C ASN A 162 16.83 -30.92 7.42
N VAL A 163 16.31 -29.99 6.63
CA VAL A 163 14.90 -29.56 6.69
C VAL A 163 14.13 -30.29 5.60
N LYS A 164 13.02 -30.94 5.93
CA LYS A 164 12.13 -31.60 4.96
C LYS A 164 11.01 -30.65 4.51
N PHE A 165 10.33 -30.04 5.48
CA PHE A 165 9.28 -29.05 5.26
C PHE A 165 9.38 -27.91 6.27
N ILE A 166 8.77 -26.80 5.92
CA ILE A 166 8.62 -25.62 6.76
C ILE A 166 7.13 -25.30 6.80
N ASP A 167 6.51 -25.60 7.94
CA ASP A 167 5.14 -25.18 8.23
C ASP A 167 5.16 -23.74 8.73
N TYR A 168 4.09 -23.02 8.43
CA TYR A 168 3.90 -21.67 8.92
C TYR A 168 2.45 -21.39 9.29
N GLU A 169 2.27 -20.53 10.27
CA GLU A 169 0.99 -20.00 10.70
C GLU A 169 1.00 -18.49 10.55
N VAL A 170 -0.04 -17.96 9.91
CA VAL A 170 -0.22 -16.53 9.65
C VAL A 170 -1.39 -16.02 10.47
N SER A 171 -1.13 -14.99 11.28
CA SER A 171 -2.16 -14.18 11.92
C SER A 171 -2.18 -12.78 11.30
N ILE A 172 -3.37 -12.25 11.06
CA ILE A 172 -3.60 -10.91 10.53
C ILE A 172 -4.39 -10.12 11.56
N ASN A 173 -3.92 -8.93 11.93
CA ASN A 173 -4.54 -8.05 12.93
C ASN A 173 -4.81 -8.76 14.28
N GLY A 174 -3.88 -9.65 14.68
CA GLY A 174 -3.96 -10.43 15.92
C GLY A 174 -4.90 -11.64 15.87
N GLU A 175 -5.52 -11.93 14.73
CA GLU A 175 -6.39 -13.09 14.53
C GLU A 175 -5.76 -14.11 13.59
N PHE A 176 -5.89 -15.41 13.92
CA PHE A 176 -5.45 -16.49 13.06
C PHE A 176 -6.14 -16.39 11.68
N ALA A 177 -5.35 -16.37 10.60
CA ALA A 177 -5.86 -16.32 9.24
C ALA A 177 -5.79 -17.71 8.58
N PHE A 178 -4.58 -18.26 8.43
CA PHE A 178 -4.37 -19.55 7.77
C PHE A 178 -3.02 -20.19 8.15
N THR A 179 -2.85 -21.45 7.76
CA THR A 179 -1.58 -22.19 7.83
C THR A 179 -1.16 -22.62 6.43
N GLY A 180 0.14 -22.77 6.21
CA GLY A 180 0.68 -23.39 5.00
C GLY A 180 1.93 -24.20 5.28
N GLU A 181 2.40 -24.89 4.25
CA GLU A 181 3.59 -25.73 4.27
C GLU A 181 4.39 -25.42 3.00
N THR A 182 5.72 -25.31 3.13
CA THR A 182 6.62 -25.24 1.99
C THR A 182 7.72 -26.30 2.06
N GLY A 183 8.13 -26.77 0.89
CA GLY A 183 9.16 -27.78 0.69
C GLY A 183 8.93 -28.55 -0.60
N TYR A 184 9.65 -29.67 -0.77
CA TYR A 184 9.57 -30.42 -2.01
C TYR A 184 8.46 -31.49 -1.97
N PRO A 185 7.60 -31.60 -3.01
CA PRO A 185 6.63 -32.69 -3.12
C PRO A 185 7.27 -34.09 -3.13
N SER A 186 8.56 -34.17 -3.49
CA SER A 186 9.34 -35.41 -3.43
C SER A 186 9.76 -35.83 -2.02
N HIS A 187 9.49 -35.01 -1.01
CA HIS A 187 9.95 -35.18 0.37
C HIS A 187 11.48 -35.21 0.54
N LYS A 188 12.24 -34.76 -0.46
CA LYS A 188 13.68 -34.56 -0.32
C LYS A 188 13.94 -33.36 0.61
N PRO A 189 15.07 -33.33 1.33
CA PRO A 189 15.44 -32.16 2.11
C PRO A 189 15.55 -30.88 1.26
N VAL A 190 15.14 -29.77 1.83
CA VAL A 190 15.37 -28.39 1.40
C VAL A 190 16.87 -28.13 1.36
N ASP A 191 17.33 -27.45 0.31
CA ASP A 191 18.74 -27.10 0.16
C ASP A 191 19.06 -25.88 1.05
N LYS A 192 20.22 -25.88 1.71
CA LYS A 192 20.64 -24.75 2.53
C LYS A 192 20.80 -23.48 1.69
N GLY A 193 20.18 -22.39 2.14
CA GLY A 193 20.14 -21.11 1.45
C GLY A 193 19.02 -21.01 0.42
N GLU A 194 18.11 -21.99 0.36
CA GLU A 194 16.94 -21.95 -0.51
C GLU A 194 15.96 -20.85 -0.08
N ILE A 195 15.31 -20.25 -1.08
CA ILE A 195 14.41 -19.11 -0.91
C ILE A 195 12.98 -19.58 -1.14
N PHE A 196 12.10 -19.19 -0.23
CA PHE A 196 10.67 -19.45 -0.30
C PHE A 196 9.88 -18.16 -0.27
N ASP A 197 8.74 -18.16 -0.96
CA ASP A 197 7.76 -17.08 -0.95
C ASP A 197 6.49 -17.59 -0.27
N LEU A 198 6.07 -16.92 0.80
CA LEU A 198 4.77 -17.08 1.43
C LEU A 198 3.81 -16.07 0.81
N GLU A 199 2.68 -16.54 0.31
CA GLU A 199 1.62 -15.73 -0.29
C GLU A 199 0.51 -15.48 0.72
N ILE A 200 0.03 -14.23 0.81
CA ILE A 200 -1.15 -13.79 1.55
C ILE A 200 -2.09 -13.14 0.54
N ASN A 201 -3.02 -13.92 -0.01
CA ASN A 201 -4.02 -13.38 -0.92
C ASN A 201 -5.28 -12.90 -0.18
N GLU A 202 -6.10 -12.14 -0.90
CA GLU A 202 -7.34 -11.57 -0.39
C GLU A 202 -8.28 -12.63 0.18
N TRP A 203 -8.34 -13.80 -0.47
CA TRP A 203 -9.21 -14.89 -0.07
C TRP A 203 -8.81 -15.49 1.28
N GLU A 204 -7.52 -15.73 1.50
CA GLU A 204 -6.99 -16.30 2.75
C GLU A 204 -7.05 -15.31 3.91
N ALA A 205 -6.83 -14.02 3.64
CA ALA A 205 -6.99 -12.98 4.64
C ALA A 205 -8.46 -12.79 5.04
N GLY A 206 -9.37 -12.89 4.08
CA GLY A 206 -10.82 -12.79 4.30
C GLY A 206 -11.20 -11.46 4.94
N ASP A 207 -11.88 -11.52 6.09
CA ASP A 207 -12.34 -10.37 6.86
C ASP A 207 -11.29 -9.78 7.82
N LYS A 208 -10.08 -10.36 7.88
CA LYS A 208 -9.03 -9.93 8.81
C LYS A 208 -8.18 -8.80 8.24
N ALA A 209 -8.15 -8.65 6.92
CA ALA A 209 -7.50 -7.53 6.24
C ALA A 209 -8.53 -6.74 5.44
N GLU A 210 -8.52 -5.43 5.58
CA GLU A 210 -9.22 -4.56 4.63
C GLU A 210 -8.34 -4.40 3.39
N LYS A 211 -8.96 -4.47 2.21
CA LYS A 211 -8.22 -4.55 0.93
C LYS A 211 -7.30 -3.35 0.70
N ASP A 212 -7.74 -2.17 1.12
CA ASP A 212 -7.09 -0.89 0.84
C ASP A 212 -6.40 -0.30 2.08
N GLU A 213 -6.33 -1.05 3.19
CA GLU A 213 -5.68 -0.60 4.43
C GLU A 213 -4.44 -1.45 4.74
N PRO A 214 -3.41 -0.88 5.38
CA PRO A 214 -2.36 -1.67 5.98
C PRO A 214 -2.93 -2.61 7.04
N PHE A 215 -2.36 -3.81 7.15
CA PHE A 215 -2.71 -4.81 8.15
C PHE A 215 -1.47 -5.39 8.81
N ASP A 216 -1.57 -5.67 10.11
CA ASP A 216 -0.49 -6.28 10.87
C ASP A 216 -0.43 -7.77 10.58
N VAL A 217 0.74 -8.25 10.14
CA VAL A 217 1.00 -9.67 9.89
C VAL A 217 1.95 -10.20 10.95
N VAL A 218 1.57 -11.32 11.55
CA VAL A 218 2.42 -12.12 12.43
C VAL A 218 2.58 -13.51 11.83
N ILE A 219 3.82 -13.93 11.58
CA ILE A 219 4.13 -15.25 11.04
C ILE A 219 5.01 -16.02 12.01
N THR A 220 4.61 -17.26 12.31
CA THR A 220 5.42 -18.22 13.07
C THR A 220 5.73 -19.43 12.21
N PHE A 221 6.84 -20.10 12.49
CA PHE A 221 7.35 -21.19 11.65
C PHE A 221 7.63 -22.44 12.50
N VAL A 222 7.44 -23.60 11.87
CA VAL A 222 7.81 -24.92 12.41
C VAL A 222 8.61 -25.67 11.36
N ILE A 223 9.73 -26.23 11.75
CA ILE A 223 10.57 -27.07 10.90
C ILE A 223 10.18 -28.53 11.08
N ILE A 224 9.97 -29.23 9.97
CA ILE A 224 9.82 -30.69 9.94
C ILE A 224 11.11 -31.28 9.38
N ASP A 225 11.77 -32.15 10.14
CA ASP A 225 13.00 -32.82 9.71
C ASP A 225 12.73 -34.09 8.85
N PRO A 226 13.76 -34.72 8.25
CA PRO A 226 13.61 -35.95 7.46
C PRO A 226 13.03 -37.15 8.22
N ASP A 227 13.11 -37.14 9.56
CA ASP A 227 12.59 -38.18 10.44
C ASP A 227 11.16 -37.84 10.92
N ASP A 228 10.53 -36.81 10.34
CA ASP A 228 9.19 -36.31 10.68
C ASP A 228 9.07 -35.76 12.10
N ASN A 229 10.18 -35.33 12.72
CA ASN A 229 10.11 -34.57 13.97
C ASN A 229 9.86 -33.08 13.68
N THR A 230 9.00 -32.49 14.49
CA THR A 230 8.65 -31.07 14.44
C THR A 230 9.49 -30.27 15.43
N HIS A 231 10.01 -29.12 14.98
CA HIS A 231 10.83 -28.22 15.77
C HIS A 231 10.29 -26.79 15.65
N GLU A 232 9.93 -26.17 16.78
CA GLU A 232 9.51 -24.77 16.80
C GLU A 232 10.68 -23.86 16.43
N VAL A 233 10.43 -22.85 15.60
CA VAL A 233 11.39 -21.77 15.33
C VAL A 233 11.23 -20.69 16.40
N GLU A 234 12.29 -20.36 17.12
CA GLU A 234 12.29 -19.29 18.12
C GLU A 234 12.20 -17.91 17.42
N GLY A 235 11.08 -17.22 17.63
CA GLY A 235 10.80 -15.88 17.08
C GLY A 235 9.48 -15.82 16.32
N SER A 236 9.09 -14.60 15.94
CA SER A 236 7.94 -14.30 15.08
C SER A 236 8.37 -13.21 14.09
N TYR A 237 7.82 -13.26 12.88
CA TYR A 237 7.93 -12.15 11.94
C TYR A 237 6.73 -11.25 12.12
N GLU A 238 6.95 -10.00 12.51
CA GLU A 238 5.88 -9.03 12.80
C GLU A 238 6.07 -7.77 11.96
N ARG A 239 5.17 -7.51 11.01
CA ARG A 239 5.22 -6.34 10.13
C ARG A 239 3.83 -5.88 9.71
N GLU A 240 3.68 -4.57 9.57
CA GLU A 240 2.57 -3.97 8.84
C GLU A 240 2.79 -4.22 7.33
N MET A 241 1.76 -4.71 6.65
CA MET A 241 1.76 -5.04 5.22
C MET A 241 0.53 -4.48 4.52
N MET A 242 0.54 -4.48 3.20
CA MET A 242 -0.65 -4.22 2.38
C MET A 242 -0.65 -5.24 1.24
N PHE A 243 -1.82 -5.59 0.71
CA PHE A 243 -1.88 -6.42 -0.49
C PHE A 243 -1.06 -5.78 -1.62
N GLY A 244 -0.31 -6.63 -2.34
CA GLY A 244 0.63 -6.23 -3.38
C GLY A 244 2.04 -5.91 -2.89
N ALA A 245 2.26 -5.79 -1.56
CA ALA A 245 3.58 -5.63 -0.99
C ALA A 245 4.41 -6.93 -1.07
N THR A 246 5.73 -6.80 -1.19
CA THR A 246 6.67 -7.91 -1.04
C THR A 246 7.70 -7.53 -0.01
N LEU A 247 7.79 -8.29 1.08
CA LEU A 247 8.80 -8.13 2.10
C LEU A 247 9.88 -9.21 1.98
N VAL A 248 11.12 -8.83 2.25
CA VAL A 248 12.33 -9.65 2.13
C VAL A 248 13.17 -9.48 3.39
N GLY A 249 14.24 -10.27 3.53
CA GLY A 249 15.20 -10.15 4.63
C GLY A 249 14.87 -11.03 5.85
N LEU A 250 13.98 -12.00 5.68
CA LEU A 250 13.67 -13.01 6.68
C LEU A 250 14.56 -14.25 6.47
N GLU A 251 15.16 -14.77 7.52
CA GLU A 251 16.00 -15.98 7.46
C GLU A 251 15.73 -16.90 8.65
N ILE A 252 15.61 -18.20 8.38
CA ILE A 252 15.59 -19.25 9.40
C ILE A 252 16.98 -19.89 9.47
N ARG A 253 17.57 -19.93 10.66
CA ARG A 253 18.89 -20.56 10.91
C ARG A 253 18.80 -21.59 12.02
N GLU A 254 19.67 -22.59 11.96
CA GLU A 254 19.92 -23.52 13.06
C GLU A 254 21.16 -23.09 13.85
N GLU A 255 21.03 -22.95 15.17
CA GLU A 255 22.13 -22.69 16.09
C GLU A 255 22.05 -23.61 17.31
N ASN A 256 23.10 -24.41 17.52
CA ASN A 256 23.19 -25.35 18.65
C ASN A 256 22.00 -26.32 18.76
N GLY A 257 21.46 -26.78 17.63
CA GLY A 257 20.33 -27.71 17.57
C GLY A 257 18.96 -27.07 17.83
N LYS A 258 18.86 -25.75 17.69
CA LYS A 258 17.61 -24.98 17.78
C LYS A 258 17.46 -24.09 16.57
N TYR A 259 16.22 -23.80 16.18
CA TYR A 259 15.91 -22.97 15.04
C TYR A 259 15.53 -21.56 15.48
N TYR A 260 16.00 -20.56 14.76
CA TYR A 260 15.81 -19.15 15.06
C TYR A 260 15.39 -18.38 13.82
N LEU A 261 14.52 -17.39 14.03
CA LEU A 261 14.14 -16.43 13.00
C LEU A 261 15.00 -15.16 13.11
N TYR A 262 15.54 -14.72 11.99
CA TYR A 262 16.36 -13.51 11.85
C TYR A 262 15.73 -12.56 10.84
N GLU A 263 15.72 -11.26 11.17
CA GLU A 263 15.18 -10.19 10.32
C GLU A 263 16.31 -9.28 9.80
N ASP A 264 16.04 -8.56 8.71
CA ASP A 264 16.90 -7.57 8.05
C ASP A 264 18.27 -8.11 7.56
N VAL A 265 18.27 -9.34 7.03
CA VAL A 265 19.47 -10.00 6.48
C VAL A 265 19.72 -9.71 5.00
#